data_AF-A0A2E4ACQ2-F1
#
_entry.id   AF-A0A2E4ACQ2-F1
#
_cell.length_a   1.000
_cell.length_b   1.000
_cell.length_c   1.000
_cell.angle_alpha   90.00
_cell.angle_beta   90.00
_cell.angle_gamma   90.00
#
_symmetry.space_group_name_H-M   'P 1'
#
loop_
_entity.id
_entity.type
_entity.pdbx_description
1 polymer ?
#
loop_
_entity_poly.entity_id
_entity_poly.type
_entity_poly.pdbx_seq_one_letter_code
_entity_poly.pdbx_strand_id
1 'polypeptide(L)'
;MLKYISYRSLILLFIIFLSSCARYQKQWDQVRIETKEPHSGILGAWTGTWKSMPTGHNGKLKCIIKEKDDNVYEFYYWATWAKVLSGGFRTSCEVSKKDALWTFEGTQNLGALGGKFSHKGKATSKKIEATYKAEHGDHGIFTLTRP
;
A
#
# COMPACT_ATOMS: atom_id res chain seq x y z
N MET A 1 -5.61 -32.86 -22.85
CA MET A 1 -5.16 -33.75 -21.76
C MET A 1 -4.86 -32.87 -20.53
N LEU A 2 -5.87 -32.36 -19.83
CA LEU A 2 -5.69 -31.66 -18.55
C LEU A 2 -6.00 -32.66 -17.45
N LYS A 3 -4.95 -33.19 -16.80
CA LYS A 3 -5.10 -34.15 -15.70
C LYS A 3 -4.29 -33.65 -14.49
N TYR A 4 -5.01 -33.52 -13.37
CA TYR A 4 -4.52 -33.40 -11.99
C TYR A 4 -3.72 -32.15 -11.62
N ILE A 5 -4.43 -31.06 -11.32
CA ILE A 5 -3.96 -30.15 -10.28
C ILE A 5 -4.14 -30.91 -8.96
N SER A 6 -3.05 -31.46 -8.45
CA SER A 6 -3.00 -32.15 -7.16
C SER A 6 -3.52 -31.23 -6.06
N TYR A 7 -4.47 -31.68 -5.24
CA TYR A 7 -4.98 -30.95 -4.07
C TYR A 7 -3.85 -30.47 -3.14
N ARG A 8 -2.69 -31.14 -3.16
CA ARG A 8 -1.48 -30.72 -2.42
C ARG A 8 -0.90 -29.39 -2.89
N SER A 9 -0.98 -29.08 -4.19
CA SER A 9 -0.50 -27.81 -4.75
C SER A 9 -1.43 -26.66 -4.40
N LEU A 10 -2.75 -26.89 -4.34
CA LEU A 10 -3.72 -25.89 -3.86
C LEU A 10 -3.54 -25.58 -2.37
N ILE A 11 -3.30 -26.60 -1.54
CA ILE A 11 -3.05 -26.42 -0.10
C ILE A 11 -1.76 -25.62 0.13
N LEU A 12 -0.68 -25.89 -0.62
CA LEU A 12 0.56 -25.13 -0.49
C LEU A 12 0.42 -23.66 -0.89
N LEU A 13 -0.26 -23.35 -2.00
CA LEU A 13 -0.54 -21.95 -2.38
C LEU A 13 -1.36 -21.25 -1.29
N PHE A 14 -2.37 -21.92 -0.71
CA PHE A 14 -3.22 -21.35 0.33
C PHE A 14 -2.42 -20.98 1.60
N ILE A 15 -1.48 -21.84 2.04
CA ILE A 15 -0.63 -21.57 3.21
C ILE A 15 0.28 -20.35 2.99
N ILE A 16 0.83 -20.17 1.79
CA ILE A 16 1.71 -19.04 1.45
C ILE A 16 0.93 -17.71 1.54
N PHE A 17 -0.30 -17.66 1.01
CA PHE A 17 -1.12 -16.45 1.08
C PHE A 17 -1.52 -16.06 2.52
N LEU A 18 -1.85 -17.04 3.37
CA LEU A 18 -2.21 -16.77 4.77
C LEU A 18 -1.07 -16.13 5.57
N SER A 19 0.17 -16.55 5.33
CA SER A 19 1.35 -16.01 6.01
C SER A 19 1.56 -14.51 5.73
N SER A 20 1.27 -14.07 4.51
CA SER A 20 1.41 -12.67 4.09
C SER A 20 0.36 -11.78 4.77
N CYS A 21 -0.90 -12.23 4.80
CA CYS A 21 -1.99 -11.55 5.51
C CYS A 21 -1.67 -11.39 7.01
N ALA A 22 -1.27 -12.48 7.66
CA ALA A 22 -0.96 -12.46 9.09
C ALA A 22 0.24 -11.56 9.42
N ARG A 23 1.27 -11.57 8.56
CA ARG A 23 2.44 -10.70 8.70
C ARG A 23 2.08 -9.22 8.55
N TYR A 24 1.29 -8.85 7.53
CA TYR A 24 0.80 -7.48 7.38
C TYR A 24 0.02 -7.06 8.62
N GLN A 25 -0.95 -7.88 9.04
CA GLN A 25 -1.84 -7.57 10.15
C GLN A 25 -1.06 -7.37 11.46
N LYS A 26 -0.06 -8.22 11.74
CA LYS A 26 0.83 -8.06 12.90
C LYS A 26 1.58 -6.72 12.86
N GLN A 27 2.17 -6.35 11.72
CA GLN A 27 2.88 -5.06 11.58
C GLN A 27 1.92 -3.87 11.70
N TRP A 28 0.71 -4.01 11.15
CA TRP A 28 -0.35 -3.01 11.22
C TRP A 28 -0.77 -2.75 12.67
N ASP A 29 -1.09 -3.80 13.42
CA ASP A 29 -1.52 -3.68 14.81
C ASP A 29 -0.43 -3.09 15.69
N GLN A 30 0.83 -3.53 15.51
CA GLN A 30 1.98 -2.97 16.22
C GLN A 30 2.11 -1.45 15.97
N VAL A 31 2.17 -1.04 14.71
CA VAL A 31 2.37 0.38 14.36
C VAL A 31 1.20 1.25 14.81
N ARG A 32 -0.04 0.75 14.70
CA ARG A 32 -1.22 1.48 15.17
C ARG A 32 -1.19 1.71 16.68
N ILE A 33 -0.66 0.77 17.47
CA ILE A 33 -0.56 0.89 18.93
C ILE A 33 0.59 1.85 19.33
N GLU A 34 1.71 1.77 18.61
CA GLU A 34 2.91 2.57 18.90
C GLU A 34 2.76 4.04 18.48
N THR A 35 2.01 4.31 17.40
CA THR A 35 1.80 5.67 16.89
C THR A 35 0.67 6.34 17.68
N LYS A 36 0.96 6.83 18.89
CA LYS A 36 0.00 7.60 19.71
C LYS A 36 -0.08 9.06 19.25
N GLU A 37 -1.23 9.69 19.48
CA GLU A 37 -1.39 11.13 19.33
C GLU A 37 -0.53 11.89 20.36
N PRO A 38 -0.03 13.10 20.04
CA PRO A 38 -0.20 13.81 18.78
C PRO A 38 0.73 13.31 17.66
N HIS A 39 0.20 13.13 16.46
CA HIS A 39 1.02 12.79 15.30
C HIS A 39 1.86 14.00 14.82
N SER A 40 3.19 13.90 14.91
CA SER A 40 4.13 14.97 14.51
C SER A 40 4.60 14.91 13.05
N GLY A 41 4.22 13.87 12.30
CA GLY A 41 4.69 13.66 10.93
C GLY A 41 3.84 12.67 10.15
N ILE A 42 4.44 12.02 9.13
CA ILE A 42 3.74 11.09 8.24
C ILE A 42 3.97 9.61 8.55
N LEU A 43 4.86 9.30 9.49
CA LEU A 43 5.13 7.93 9.91
C LEU A 43 3.89 7.29 10.56
N GLY A 44 3.84 5.95 10.53
CA GLY A 44 2.82 5.17 11.22
C GLY A 44 1.73 4.61 10.31
N ALA A 45 0.57 4.34 10.91
CA ALA A 45 -0.57 3.71 10.24
C ALA A 45 -1.51 4.75 9.58
N TRP A 46 -2.08 4.34 8.44
CA TRP A 46 -2.96 5.16 7.61
C TRP A 46 -4.05 4.31 6.96
N THR A 47 -5.28 4.80 6.90
CA THR A 47 -6.42 4.12 6.26
C THR A 47 -7.16 5.04 5.30
N GLY A 48 -7.81 4.46 4.30
CA GLY A 48 -8.64 5.21 3.36
C GLY A 48 -8.98 4.38 2.14
N THR A 49 -8.89 4.99 0.95
CA THR A 49 -9.37 4.37 -0.29
C THR A 49 -8.43 4.61 -1.47
N TRP A 50 -8.48 3.69 -2.42
CA TRP A 50 -7.98 3.90 -3.78
C TRP A 50 -9.16 3.99 -4.76
N LYS A 51 -8.99 4.75 -5.84
CA LYS A 51 -9.96 4.83 -6.95
C LYS A 51 -9.23 4.89 -8.28
N SER A 52 -9.56 3.98 -9.18
CA SER A 52 -9.19 3.99 -10.60
C SER A 52 -10.01 5.05 -11.33
N MET A 53 -9.33 5.94 -12.04
CA MET A 53 -9.98 6.95 -12.87
C MET A 53 -10.55 6.39 -14.18
N PRO A 54 -9.85 5.49 -14.91
CA PRO A 54 -10.41 4.88 -16.12
C PRO A 54 -11.66 4.03 -15.88
N THR A 55 -11.69 3.25 -14.80
CA THR A 55 -12.74 2.24 -14.57
C THR A 55 -13.74 2.63 -13.49
N GLY A 56 -13.43 3.60 -12.64
CA GLY A 56 -14.22 3.93 -11.45
C GLY A 56 -14.14 2.90 -10.32
N HIS A 57 -13.46 1.76 -10.54
CA HIS A 57 -13.22 0.76 -9.50
C HIS A 57 -12.48 1.39 -8.32
N ASN A 58 -12.81 0.92 -7.13
CA ASN A 58 -12.27 1.46 -5.89
C ASN A 58 -12.27 0.38 -4.81
N GLY A 59 -11.58 0.68 -3.72
CA GLY A 59 -11.56 -0.19 -2.56
C GLY A 59 -10.85 0.44 -1.38
N LYS A 60 -10.83 -0.30 -0.26
CA LYS A 60 -10.12 0.10 0.95
C LYS A 60 -8.62 0.04 0.71
N LEU A 61 -7.92 0.97 1.33
CA LEU A 61 -6.47 1.06 1.32
C LEU A 61 -5.98 1.29 2.75
N LYS A 62 -5.04 0.46 3.17
CA LYS A 62 -4.23 0.68 4.36
C LYS A 62 -2.79 0.96 3.94
N CYS A 63 -2.07 1.76 4.71
CA CYS A 63 -0.65 2.02 4.50
C CYS A 63 0.08 2.11 5.84
N ILE A 64 1.25 1.50 5.92
CA ILE A 64 2.21 1.67 7.00
C ILE A 64 3.40 2.44 6.42
N ILE A 65 3.72 3.60 6.98
CA ILE A 65 4.86 4.42 6.56
C ILE A 65 5.97 4.29 7.58
N LYS A 66 7.17 3.91 7.12
CA LYS A 66 8.38 3.77 7.94
C LYS A 66 9.55 4.46 7.25
N GLU A 67 10.35 5.20 8.00
CA GLU A 67 11.63 5.69 7.52
C GLU A 67 12.60 4.51 7.36
N LYS A 68 13.36 4.49 6.26
CA LYS A 68 14.36 3.45 5.96
C LYS A 68 15.78 4.01 5.98
N ASP A 69 15.93 5.20 5.42
CA ASP A 69 17.18 5.94 5.29
C ASP A 69 16.85 7.44 5.21
N ASP A 70 17.87 8.28 5.16
CA ASP A 70 17.73 9.74 5.05
C ASP A 70 16.82 10.11 3.86
N ASN A 71 15.63 10.65 4.18
CA ASN A 71 14.60 11.04 3.22
C ASN A 71 14.03 9.90 2.34
N VAL A 72 14.31 8.64 2.65
CA VAL A 72 13.75 7.47 1.94
C VAL A 72 12.84 6.68 2.86
N TYR A 73 11.56 6.65 2.51
CA TYR A 73 10.49 6.10 3.34
C TYR A 73 9.88 4.89 2.62
N GLU A 74 9.62 3.83 3.35
CA GLU A 74 8.84 2.69 2.88
C GLU A 74 7.35 2.94 3.12
N PHE A 75 6.57 2.82 2.05
CA PHE A 75 5.12 2.79 2.11
C PHE A 75 4.67 1.35 1.88
N TYR A 76 4.17 0.70 2.93
CA TYR A 76 3.65 -0.66 2.85
C TYR A 76 2.13 -0.66 2.77
N TYR A 77 1.62 -0.80 1.55
CA TYR A 77 0.20 -0.79 1.25
C TYR A 77 -0.46 -2.15 1.46
N TRP A 78 -1.76 -2.10 1.76
CA TRP A 78 -2.69 -3.22 1.68
C TRP A 78 -4.00 -2.73 1.07
N ALA A 79 -4.28 -3.18 -0.14
CA ALA A 79 -5.46 -2.78 -0.90
C ALA A 79 -6.47 -3.92 -1.00
N THR A 80 -7.74 -3.56 -1.17
CA THR A 80 -8.82 -4.51 -1.47
C THR A 80 -9.39 -4.25 -2.87
N TRP A 81 -9.71 -5.29 -3.62
CA TRP A 81 -10.36 -5.23 -4.93
C TRP A 81 -11.60 -6.12 -4.98
N ALA A 82 -12.59 -5.75 -5.80
CA ALA A 82 -13.81 -6.53 -6.03
C ALA A 82 -14.50 -7.02 -4.74
N LYS A 83 -14.31 -6.30 -3.62
CA LYS A 83 -14.77 -6.63 -2.25
C LYS A 83 -14.24 -7.93 -1.62
N VAL A 84 -13.58 -8.81 -2.39
CA VAL A 84 -13.16 -10.15 -1.91
C VAL A 84 -11.65 -10.40 -2.01
N LEU A 85 -10.96 -9.67 -2.88
CA LEU A 85 -9.51 -9.81 -3.05
C LEU A 85 -8.78 -8.76 -2.24
N SER A 86 -7.63 -9.13 -1.68
CA SER A 86 -6.75 -8.18 -1.02
C SER A 86 -5.29 -8.58 -1.18
N GLY A 87 -4.41 -7.61 -1.08
CA GLY A 87 -3.00 -7.81 -1.33
C GLY A 87 -2.18 -6.62 -0.88
N GLY A 88 -0.95 -6.90 -0.46
CA GLY A 88 -0.01 -5.90 -0.01
C GLY A 88 1.17 -5.77 -0.95
N PHE A 89 1.68 -4.55 -1.08
CA PHE A 89 2.89 -4.23 -1.82
C PHE A 89 3.63 -3.09 -1.14
N ARG A 90 4.94 -3.04 -1.33
CA ARG A 90 5.82 -2.02 -0.73
C ARG A 90 6.36 -1.12 -1.83
N THR A 91 6.47 0.16 -1.54
CA THR A 91 7.19 1.12 -2.37
C THR A 91 8.21 1.85 -1.52
N SER A 92 9.39 2.09 -2.10
CA SER A 92 10.35 3.04 -1.54
C SER A 92 10.05 4.41 -2.15
N CYS A 93 9.91 5.41 -1.29
CA CYS A 93 9.56 6.76 -1.66
C CYS A 93 10.63 7.73 -1.21
N GLU A 94 11.07 8.59 -2.12
CA GLU A 94 11.81 9.79 -1.76
C GLU A 94 10.82 10.78 -1.16
N VAL A 95 11.15 11.34 0.00
CA VAL A 95 10.28 12.24 0.77
C VAL A 95 11.01 13.55 1.00
N SER A 96 10.33 14.66 0.74
CA SER A 96 10.81 16.00 1.09
C SER A 96 9.79 16.67 2.00
N LYS A 97 10.27 17.39 3.01
CA LYS A 97 9.43 18.15 3.94
C LYS A 97 9.68 19.65 3.75
N LYS A 98 8.59 20.41 3.61
CA LYS A 98 8.58 21.87 3.70
C LYS A 98 7.46 22.28 4.66
N ASP A 99 7.82 22.90 5.78
CA ASP A 99 6.90 23.26 6.85
C ASP A 99 6.08 22.06 7.35
N ALA A 100 4.75 22.12 7.27
CA ALA A 100 3.82 21.05 7.64
C ALA A 100 3.39 20.18 6.44
N LEU A 101 4.06 20.30 5.30
CA LEU A 101 3.75 19.58 4.07
C LEU A 101 4.91 18.65 3.68
N TRP A 102 4.58 17.37 3.52
CA TRP A 102 5.47 16.38 2.95
C TRP A 102 5.06 16.13 1.50
N THR A 103 6.04 16.06 0.61
CA THR A 103 5.86 15.57 -0.76
C THR A 103 6.63 14.27 -0.91
N PHE A 104 6.09 13.34 -1.69
CA PHE A 104 6.75 12.07 -1.91
C PHE A 104 6.54 11.56 -3.33
N GLU A 105 7.49 10.79 -3.82
CA GLU A 105 7.41 10.04 -5.06
C GLU A 105 8.06 8.67 -4.88
N GLY A 106 7.40 7.62 -5.36
CA GLY A 106 7.88 6.26 -5.29
C GLY A 106 7.60 5.49 -6.57
N THR A 107 8.48 4.54 -6.87
CA THR A 107 8.34 3.61 -7.99
C THR A 107 8.63 2.20 -7.50
N GLN A 108 7.88 1.23 -8.00
CA GLN A 108 8.09 -0.18 -7.73
C GLN A 108 7.79 -1.01 -8.98
N ASN A 109 8.58 -2.04 -9.25
CA ASN A 109 8.21 -3.07 -10.20
C ASN A 109 7.45 -4.18 -9.46
N LEU A 110 6.17 -4.37 -9.81
CA LEU A 110 5.28 -5.38 -9.22
C LEU A 110 5.40 -6.75 -9.92
N GLY A 111 6.39 -6.92 -10.80
CA GLY A 111 6.64 -8.14 -11.56
C GLY A 111 5.72 -8.27 -12.77
N ALA A 112 5.77 -9.44 -13.41
CA ALA A 112 5.14 -9.68 -14.72
C ALA A 112 3.61 -9.44 -14.77
N LEU A 113 2.92 -9.50 -13.63
CA LEU A 113 1.45 -9.32 -13.56
C LEU A 113 1.03 -7.87 -13.26
N GLY A 114 1.92 -7.05 -12.70
CA GLY A 114 1.59 -5.68 -12.27
C GLY A 114 2.43 -4.59 -12.93
N GLY A 115 3.52 -4.96 -13.60
CA GLY A 115 4.43 -4.04 -14.25
C GLY A 115 5.01 -2.98 -13.32
N LYS A 116 5.50 -1.90 -13.91
CA LYS A 116 5.92 -0.70 -13.18
C LYS A 116 4.71 0.02 -12.60
N PHE A 117 4.77 0.24 -11.29
CA PHE A 117 3.87 1.09 -10.53
C PHE A 117 4.63 2.33 -10.07
N SER A 118 4.04 3.51 -10.23
CA SER A 118 4.55 4.74 -9.62
C SER A 118 3.43 5.50 -8.95
N HIS A 119 3.78 6.25 -7.91
CA HIS A 119 2.87 7.15 -7.24
C HIS A 119 3.62 8.34 -6.68
N LYS A 120 2.92 9.47 -6.60
CA LYS A 120 3.41 10.69 -5.98
C LYS A 120 2.28 11.44 -5.32
N GLY A 121 2.60 12.19 -4.28
CA GLY A 121 1.56 12.81 -3.48
C GLY A 121 2.07 13.82 -2.49
N LYS A 122 1.11 14.28 -1.68
CA LYS A 122 1.30 15.22 -0.59
C LYS A 122 0.72 14.62 0.68
N ALA A 123 1.36 14.93 1.80
CA ALA A 123 0.93 14.48 3.10
C ALA A 123 1.07 15.60 4.15
N THR A 124 0.19 15.54 5.14
CA THR A 124 0.27 16.29 6.40
C THR A 124 0.27 15.28 7.54
N SER A 125 0.31 15.72 8.79
CA SER A 125 0.16 14.80 9.93
C SER A 125 -1.21 14.09 9.99
N LYS A 126 -2.21 14.57 9.23
CA LYS A 126 -3.61 14.10 9.30
C LYS A 126 -4.13 13.45 8.02
N LYS A 127 -3.57 13.81 6.85
CA LYS A 127 -4.10 13.41 5.54
C LYS A 127 -3.00 13.15 4.53
N ILE A 128 -3.18 12.14 3.70
CA ILE A 128 -2.38 11.84 2.52
C ILE A 128 -3.27 11.85 1.28
N GLU A 129 -2.81 12.52 0.22
CA GLU A 129 -3.40 12.48 -1.11
C GLU A 129 -2.32 12.19 -2.15
N ALA A 130 -2.55 11.18 -2.97
CA ALA A 130 -1.59 10.79 -4.00
C ALA A 130 -2.28 10.42 -5.30
N THR A 131 -1.55 10.55 -6.39
CA THR A 131 -1.89 9.96 -7.68
C THR A 131 -1.01 8.75 -7.94
N TYR A 132 -1.57 7.69 -8.52
CA TYR A 132 -0.82 6.52 -8.96
C TYR A 132 -0.96 6.29 -10.46
N LYS A 133 0.02 5.59 -11.05
CA LYS A 133 0.00 5.10 -12.42
C LYS A 133 0.62 3.71 -12.48
N ALA A 134 -0.05 2.79 -13.15
CA ALA A 134 0.44 1.47 -13.49
C ALA A 134 0.80 1.41 -14.98
N GLU A 135 1.77 0.57 -15.33
CA GLU A 135 2.28 0.40 -16.70
C GLU A 135 1.18 0.03 -17.70
N HIS A 136 0.24 -0.81 -17.29
CA HIS A 136 -0.85 -1.31 -18.13
C HIS A 136 -2.09 -0.38 -18.17
N GLY A 137 -1.90 0.92 -17.90
CA GLY A 137 -2.89 1.96 -18.17
C GLY A 137 -3.80 2.35 -17.00
N ASP A 138 -3.88 1.55 -15.93
CA ASP A 138 -4.62 1.98 -14.73
C ASP A 138 -3.91 3.14 -14.04
N HIS A 139 -4.69 4.11 -13.59
CA HIS A 139 -4.21 5.27 -12.86
C HIS A 139 -5.34 5.86 -12.05
N GLY A 140 -4.99 6.57 -10.99
CA GLY A 140 -6.01 7.21 -10.19
C GLY A 140 -5.47 7.80 -8.90
N ILE A 141 -6.30 7.77 -7.87
CA ILE A 141 -6.04 8.50 -6.63
C ILE A 141 -6.05 7.59 -5.40
N PHE A 142 -5.18 7.92 -4.46
CA PHE A 142 -5.22 7.42 -3.09
C PHE A 142 -5.57 8.57 -2.15
N THR A 143 -6.44 8.31 -1.18
CA THR A 143 -6.78 9.25 -0.11
C THR A 143 -6.73 8.49 1.21
N LEU A 144 -5.92 8.96 2.15
CA LEU A 144 -5.74 8.32 3.45
C LEU A 144 -5.82 9.35 4.60
N THR A 145 -6.28 8.90 5.75
CA THR A 145 -6.28 9.60 7.03
C THR A 145 -5.72 8.69 8.12
N ARG A 146 -5.49 9.26 9.31
CA ARG A 146 -5.18 8.48 10.50
C ARG A 146 -6.34 7.51 10.83
N PRO A 147 -6.04 6.27 11.29
CA PRO A 147 -7.04 5.26 11.65
C PRO A 147 -7.88 5.62 12.87
#